data_AF-A0A522JVP6-F1
#
_entry.id   AF-A0A522JVP6-F1
#
_cell.length_a   1.000
_cell.length_b   1.000
_cell.length_c   1.000
_cell.angle_alpha   90.00
_cell.angle_beta   90.00
_cell.angle_gamma   90.00
#
_symmetry.space_group_name_H-M   'P 1'
#
loop_
_entity.id
_entity.type
_entity.pdbx_description
1 polymer ?
#
loop_
_entity_poly.entity_id
_entity_poly.type
_entity_poly.pdbx_seq_one_letter_code
_entity_poly.pdbx_strand_id
1 'polypeptide(L)'
;MGPTPYQVSLQRKAQIEHRIATQHHRIDARVSQGYIDPGYGGALHRRVDAIQRELNDMASQQGGGITGDEQRVLNEQLDGNSRRIGR
;
A
#
# COMPACT_ATOMS: atom_id res chain seq x y z
N MET A 1 0.95 -24.15 18.72
CA MET A 1 2.10 -23.25 18.51
C MET A 1 1.63 -22.06 17.71
N GLY A 2 2.02 -20.84 18.09
CA GLY A 2 1.72 -19.63 17.32
C GLY A 2 2.68 -19.44 16.14
N PRO A 3 2.45 -18.42 15.29
CA PRO A 3 3.30 -18.14 14.13
C PRO A 3 4.72 -17.75 14.56
N THR A 4 5.72 -18.13 13.76
CA THR A 4 7.11 -17.73 13.96
C THR A 4 7.31 -16.25 13.63
N PRO A 5 8.37 -15.59 14.14
CA PRO A 5 8.65 -14.18 13.80
C PRO A 5 8.71 -13.91 12.29
N TYR A 6 9.26 -14.85 11.51
CA TYR A 6 9.31 -14.78 10.05
C TYR A 6 7.92 -14.90 9.41
N GLN A 7 7.08 -15.81 9.90
CA GLN A 7 5.69 -15.89 9.42
C GLN A 7 4.93 -14.58 9.71
N VAL A 8 5.18 -13.94 10.86
CA VAL A 8 4.58 -12.64 11.16
C VAL A 8 5.10 -11.55 10.21
N SER A 9 6.39 -11.53 9.84
CA SER A 9 6.90 -10.53 8.88
C SER A 9 6.29 -10.70 7.48
N LEU A 10 6.07 -11.93 7.02
CA LEU A 10 5.35 -12.22 5.78
C LEU A 10 3.88 -11.79 5.85
N GLN A 11 3.21 -12.02 6.98
CA GLN A 11 1.84 -11.58 7.20
C GLN A 11 1.71 -10.06 7.14
N ARG A 12 2.66 -9.31 7.72
CA ARG A 12 2.68 -7.84 7.62
C ARG A 12 2.81 -7.37 6.17
N LYS A 13 3.70 -7.98 5.40
CA LYS A 13 3.86 -7.67 3.97
C LYS A 13 2.54 -7.89 3.22
N ALA A 14 1.92 -9.06 3.40
CA ALA A 14 0.65 -9.38 2.74
C ALA A 14 -0.47 -8.38 3.11
N GLN A 15 -0.50 -7.88 4.34
CA GLN A 15 -1.44 -6.84 4.74
C GLN A 15 -1.23 -5.53 3.97
N ILE A 16 0.03 -5.10 3.77
CA ILE A 16 0.33 -3.91 2.97
C ILE A 16 -0.04 -4.14 1.49
N GLU A 17 0.29 -5.29 0.90
CA GLU A 17 -0.07 -5.62 -0.48
C GLU A 17 -1.59 -5.56 -0.71
N HIS A 18 -2.37 -6.10 0.23
CA HIS A 18 -3.83 -6.00 0.18
C HIS A 18 -4.31 -4.55 0.23
N ARG A 19 -3.70 -3.72 1.08
CA ARG A 19 -4.04 -2.29 1.16
C ARG A 19 -3.70 -1.56 -0.15
N ILE A 20 -2.54 -1.83 -0.75
CA ILE A 20 -2.13 -1.27 -2.04
C ILE A 20 -3.16 -1.62 -3.12
N ALA A 21 -3.53 -2.89 -3.25
CA ALA A 21 -4.56 -3.32 -4.21
C ALA A 21 -5.90 -2.60 -3.98
N THR A 22 -6.30 -2.45 -2.72
CA THR A 22 -7.50 -1.70 -2.34
C THR A 22 -7.42 -0.22 -2.77
N GLN A 23 -6.24 0.42 -2.68
CA GLN A 23 -6.07 1.81 -3.13
C GLN A 23 -6.25 1.92 -4.65
N HIS A 24 -5.63 1.04 -5.44
CA HIS A 24 -5.81 1.03 -6.90
C HIS A 24 -7.29 0.93 -7.27
N HIS A 25 -7.99 -0.08 -6.74
CA HIS A 25 -9.41 -0.27 -7.00
C HIS A 25 -10.25 0.95 -6.62
N ARG A 26 -9.95 1.59 -5.48
CA ARG A 26 -10.68 2.80 -5.06
C ARG A 26 -10.42 4.00 -5.96
N ILE A 27 -9.21 4.16 -6.47
CA ILE A 27 -8.87 5.21 -7.44
C ILE A 27 -9.66 4.96 -8.74
N ASP A 28 -9.60 3.74 -9.28
CA ASP A 28 -10.33 3.36 -10.49
C ASP A 28 -11.84 3.61 -10.36
N ALA A 29 -12.42 3.18 -9.25
CA ALA A 29 -13.83 3.40 -8.96
C ALA A 29 -14.20 4.89 -8.92
N ARG A 30 -13.37 5.73 -8.26
CA ARG A 30 -13.62 7.18 -8.17
C ARG A 30 -13.48 7.89 -9.52
N VAL A 31 -12.51 7.47 -10.35
CA VAL A 31 -12.35 7.97 -11.72
C VAL A 31 -13.55 7.57 -12.57
N SER A 32 -13.93 6.29 -12.54
CA SER A 32 -15.06 5.76 -13.32
C SER A 32 -16.40 6.40 -12.93
N GLN A 33 -16.57 6.78 -11.68
CA GLN A 33 -17.77 7.46 -11.18
C GLN A 33 -17.76 8.98 -11.45
N GLY A 34 -16.65 9.52 -11.96
CA GLY A 34 -16.49 10.95 -12.21
C GLY A 34 -16.28 11.81 -10.96
N TYR A 35 -16.00 11.20 -9.81
CA TYR A 35 -15.69 11.93 -8.57
C TYR A 35 -14.32 12.61 -8.61
N ILE A 36 -13.37 12.01 -9.34
CA ILE A 36 -12.05 12.59 -9.60
C ILE A 36 -11.74 12.49 -11.08
N ASP A 37 -11.04 13.48 -11.63
CA ASP A 37 -10.65 13.45 -13.03
C ASP A 37 -9.54 12.40 -13.27
N PRO A 38 -9.41 11.87 -14.50
CA PRO A 38 -8.40 10.86 -14.83
C PRO A 38 -6.95 11.29 -14.57
N GLY A 39 -6.63 12.58 -14.71
CA GLY A 39 -5.29 13.13 -14.46
C GLY A 39 -4.92 13.07 -12.97
N TYR A 40 -5.86 13.47 -12.10
CA TYR A 40 -5.69 13.31 -10.65
C TYR A 40 -5.64 11.84 -10.24
N GLY A 41 -6.49 10.99 -10.83
CA GLY A 41 -6.43 9.52 -10.62
C GLY A 41 -5.05 8.94 -10.96
N GLY A 42 -4.47 9.30 -12.11
CA GLY A 42 -3.13 8.88 -12.50
C GLY A 42 -2.03 9.35 -11.53
N ALA A 43 -2.16 10.55 -10.95
CA ALA A 43 -1.24 11.02 -9.92
C ALA A 43 -1.34 10.21 -8.61
N LEU A 44 -2.53 9.75 -8.24
CA LEU A 44 -2.74 8.86 -7.10
C LEU A 44 -2.14 7.46 -7.37
N HIS A 45 -2.32 6.88 -8.55
CA HIS A 45 -1.69 5.61 -8.90
C HIS A 45 -0.17 5.66 -8.78
N ARG A 46 0.48 6.68 -9.34
CA ARG A 46 1.95 6.83 -9.24
C ARG A 46 2.45 6.85 -7.79
N ARG A 47 1.65 7.38 -6.86
CA ARG A 47 1.98 7.37 -5.43
C ARG A 47 1.84 5.97 -4.85
N VAL A 48 0.76 5.27 -5.17
CA VAL A 48 0.58 3.87 -4.74
C VAL A 48 1.69 2.98 -5.32
N ASP A 49 2.09 3.17 -6.57
CA ASP A 49 3.20 2.46 -7.20
C ASP A 49 4.54 2.72 -6.50
N ALA A 50 4.77 3.95 -6.00
CA ALA A 50 5.96 4.28 -5.23
C ALA A 50 5.97 3.53 -3.88
N ILE A 51 4.82 3.44 -3.21
CA ILE A 51 4.67 2.66 -1.96
C ILE A 51 4.92 1.17 -2.22
N GLN A 52 4.44 0.62 -3.35
CA GLN A 52 4.69 -0.78 -3.71
C GLN A 52 6.19 -1.05 -3.96
N ARG A 53 6.91 -0.10 -4.59
CA ARG A 53 8.37 -0.21 -4.76
C ARG A 53 9.07 -0.19 -3.41
N GLU A 54 8.72 0.74 -2.53
CA GLU A 54 9.28 0.82 -1.18
C GLU A 54 9.03 -0.46 -0.36
N LEU A 55 7.82 -1.03 -0.44
CA LEU A 55 7.51 -2.33 0.16
C LEU A 55 8.43 -3.45 -0.37
N ASN A 56 8.63 -3.53 -1.68
CA ASN A 56 9.49 -4.54 -2.29
C ASN A 56 10.96 -4.36 -1.86
N ASP A 57 11.43 -3.12 -1.79
CA ASP A 57 12.79 -2.79 -1.37
C ASP A 57 13.01 -3.14 0.11
N MET A 58 12.07 -2.80 0.99
CA MET A 58 12.08 -3.22 2.40
C MET A 58 12.04 -4.75 2.52
N ALA A 59 11.16 -5.41 1.77
CA ALA A 59 11.04 -6.86 1.81
C ALA A 59 12.31 -7.58 1.35
N SER A 60 13.02 -7.03 0.36
CA SER A 60 14.29 -7.58 -0.10
C SER A 60 15.38 -7.58 0.98
N GLN A 61 15.35 -6.60 1.88
CA GLN A 61 16.29 -6.46 3.00
C GLN A 61 15.94 -7.39 4.19
N GLN A 62 14.69 -7.83 4.30
CA GLN A 62 14.16 -8.58 5.44
C GLN A 62 13.80 -10.04 5.10
N GLY A 63 14.46 -10.62 4.10
CA GLY A 63 14.24 -12.02 3.70
C GLY A 63 12.85 -12.30 3.13
N GLY A 64 12.20 -11.29 2.56
CA GLY A 64 10.89 -11.38 1.90
C GLY A 64 9.70 -10.92 2.75
N GLY A 65 9.86 -10.68 4.05
CA GLY A 65 8.83 -10.10 4.93
C GLY A 65 9.08 -8.62 5.22
N ILE A 66 8.35 -8.01 6.14
CA ILE A 66 8.69 -6.66 6.65
C ILE A 66 8.65 -6.62 8.18
N THR A 67 9.40 -5.68 8.75
CA THR A 67 9.39 -5.35 10.17
C THR A 67 8.10 -4.60 10.55
N GLY A 68 7.87 -4.46 11.86
CA GLY A 68 6.75 -3.67 12.36
C GLY A 68 6.89 -2.17 12.08
N ASP A 69 8.12 -1.66 12.01
CA ASP A 69 8.37 -0.23 11.77
C ASP A 69 8.19 0.13 10.31
N GLU A 70 8.72 -0.68 9.39
CA GLU A 70 8.46 -0.58 7.95
C GLU A 70 6.97 -0.66 7.65
N GLN A 71 6.25 -1.59 8.29
CA GLN A 71 4.79 -1.68 8.16
C GLN A 71 4.10 -0.38 8.56
N ARG A 72 4.53 0.27 9.65
CA ARG A 72 3.93 1.53 10.13
C ARG A 72 4.16 2.67 9.13
N VAL A 73 5.38 2.80 8.61
CA VAL A 73 5.73 3.81 7.60
C VAL A 73 4.84 3.65 6.36
N LEU A 74 4.74 2.42 5.82
CA LEU A 74 3.91 2.13 4.65
C LEU A 74 2.42 2.40 4.94
N ASN A 75 1.94 2.07 6.13
CA ASN A 75 0.57 2.36 6.55
C ASN A 75 0.27 3.87 6.56
N GLU A 76 1.17 4.69 7.08
CA GLU A 76 1.03 6.15 7.13
C GLU A 76 0.98 6.77 5.71
N GLN A 77 1.83 6.29 4.80
CA GLN A 77 1.81 6.70 3.40
C GLN A 77 0.47 6.34 2.73
N LEU A 78 -0.02 5.12 2.96
CA LEU A 78 -1.32 4.64 2.44
C LEU A 78 -2.51 5.40 3.02
N ASP A 79 -2.45 5.82 4.29
CA ASP A 79 -3.46 6.68 4.91
C ASP A 79 -3.47 8.08 4.28
N GLY A 80 -2.27 8.63 4.04
CA GLY A 80 -2.10 9.87 3.30
C GLY A 80 -2.67 9.81 1.88
N ASN A 81 -2.55 8.67 1.19
CA ASN A 81 -3.17 8.47 -0.12
C ASN A 81 -4.70 8.30 -0.01
N SER A 82 -5.18 7.54 0.98
CA SER A 82 -6.60 7.30 1.24
C SER A 82 -7.39 8.59 1.46
N ARG A 83 -6.81 9.54 2.19
CA ARG A 83 -7.41 10.87 2.42
C ARG A 83 -7.54 11.68 1.13
N ARG A 84 -6.64 11.46 0.16
CA ARG A 84 -6.63 12.17 -1.13
C ARG A 84 -7.58 11.58 -2.15
N ILE A 85 -7.84 10.27 -2.07
CA ILE A 85 -8.91 9.58 -2.84
C ILE A 85 -10.30 10.03 -2.37
N GLY A 86 -10.45 10.31 -1.07
CA GLY A 86 -11.74 10.65 -0.46
C GLY A 86 -12.11 12.13 -0.46
N ARG A 87 -11.23 13.02 -0.93
CA ARG A 87 -11.60 14.41 -1.22
C ARG A 87 -12.42 14.46 -2.49
#